data_AF-A0A2U9CHC1-F1
#
_entry.id   AF-A0A2U9CHC1-F1
#
_cell.length_a   1.000
_cell.length_b   1.000
_cell.length_c   1.000
_cell.angle_alpha   90.00
_cell.angle_beta   90.00
_cell.angle_gamma   90.00
#
_symmetry.space_group_name_H-M   'P 1'
#
loop_
_entity.id
_entity.type
_entity.pdbx_description
1 polymer ?
#
loop_
_entity_poly.entity_id
_entity_poly.type
_entity_poly.pdbx_seq_one_letter_code
_entity_poly.pdbx_strand_id
1 'polypeptide(L)'
;MMVGGLGFGFAPISVVRELCLATKPGSTATEGDQTGRPAAEFREDLWRELQLMEEEGLWSRVGIRLTDRYRENPHVNPERDEDDVQHYISGSVYLFKKSSN
;
A
#
# COMPACT_ATOMS: atom_id res chain seq x y z
N MET A 1 11.09 10.67 3.16
CA MET A 1 10.27 10.89 1.95
C MET A 1 9.40 9.67 1.77
N MET A 2 8.07 9.83 1.80
CA MET A 2 7.11 8.75 1.56
C MET A 2 6.88 8.57 0.07
N VAL A 3 6.75 7.33 -0.39
CA VAL A 3 6.75 7.00 -1.81
C VAL A 3 5.48 6.22 -2.12
N GLY A 4 4.41 6.96 -2.43
CA GLY A 4 3.18 6.45 -3.04
C GLY A 4 2.34 5.48 -2.20
N GLY A 5 1.04 5.46 -2.47
CA GLY A 5 0.15 4.37 -2.09
C GLY A 5 0.04 3.39 -3.24
N LEU A 6 0.33 2.10 -2.99
CA LEU A 6 0.12 1.03 -3.96
C LEU A 6 -1.28 0.47 -3.81
N GLY A 7 -1.98 0.27 -4.93
CA GLY A 7 -3.38 -0.12 -4.91
C GLY A 7 -3.85 -0.77 -6.20
N PHE A 8 -4.78 -1.71 -6.08
CA PHE A 8 -5.45 -2.36 -7.20
C PHE A 8 -6.05 -1.33 -8.16
N GLY A 9 -5.79 -1.52 -9.46
CA GLY A 9 -6.27 -0.64 -10.53
C GLY A 9 -5.47 0.65 -10.74
N PHE A 10 -4.51 0.99 -9.86
CA PHE A 10 -3.69 2.20 -10.01
C PHE A 10 -2.33 1.93 -10.68
N ALA A 11 -1.71 0.78 -10.38
CA ALA A 11 -0.42 0.41 -10.96
C ALA A 11 -0.21 -1.12 -10.93
N PRO A 12 0.53 -1.71 -11.88
CA PRO A 12 0.97 -3.09 -11.78
C PRO A 12 2.02 -3.25 -10.68
N ILE A 13 2.12 -4.47 -10.13
CA ILE A 13 3.01 -4.80 -9.00
C ILE A 13 4.49 -4.57 -9.35
N SER A 14 4.87 -4.73 -10.61
CA SER A 14 6.23 -4.47 -11.09
C SER A 14 6.74 -3.06 -10.78
N VAL A 15 5.84 -2.07 -10.64
CA VAL A 15 6.18 -0.68 -10.28
C VAL A 15 6.85 -0.59 -8.92
N VAL A 16 6.62 -1.55 -8.02
CA VAL A 16 7.22 -1.58 -6.68
C VAL A 16 8.76 -1.59 -6.76
N ARG A 17 9.32 -2.38 -7.68
CA ARG A 17 10.77 -2.43 -7.90
C ARG A 17 11.29 -1.12 -8.46
N GLU A 18 10.57 -0.52 -9.41
CA GLU A 18 10.92 0.79 -9.99
C GLU A 18 10.90 1.90 -8.95
N LEU A 19 9.90 1.89 -8.05
CA LEU A 19 9.83 2.79 -6.91
C LEU A 19 11.02 2.58 -5.98
N CYS A 20 11.38 1.33 -5.67
CA CYS A 20 12.58 1.07 -4.88
C CYS A 20 13.85 1.65 -5.53
N LEU A 21 14.00 1.55 -6.87
CA LEU A 21 15.12 2.16 -7.57
C LEU A 21 15.11 3.70 -7.52
N ALA A 22 13.95 4.32 -7.79
CA ALA A 22 13.79 5.77 -7.84
C ALA A 22 13.95 6.46 -6.47
N THR A 23 13.89 5.69 -5.38
CA THR A 23 13.84 6.24 -4.05
C THR A 23 15.21 6.36 -3.39
N LYS A 24 15.37 7.41 -2.58
CA LYS A 24 16.61 7.67 -1.85
C LYS A 24 16.78 6.63 -0.74
N PRO A 25 18.01 6.18 -0.42
CA PRO A 25 18.26 5.36 0.75
C PRO A 25 17.60 5.94 2.00
N GLY A 26 16.90 5.11 2.78
CA GLY A 26 16.13 5.56 3.95
C GLY A 26 14.73 6.10 3.66
N SER A 27 14.26 6.10 2.41
CA SER A 27 12.85 6.36 2.08
C SER A 27 11.92 5.25 2.56
N THR A 28 10.64 5.60 2.70
CA THR A 28 9.62 4.65 3.12
C THR A 28 8.45 4.54 2.15
N ALA A 29 8.07 3.32 1.79
CA ALA A 29 6.85 3.04 1.03
C ALA A 29 5.69 2.70 1.98
N THR A 30 4.44 2.88 1.53
CA THR A 30 3.22 2.56 2.29
C THR A 30 2.20 1.88 1.39
N GLU A 31 1.69 0.72 1.78
CA GLU A 31 0.46 0.14 1.23
C GLU A 31 -0.74 0.63 2.06
N GLY A 32 -1.92 0.77 1.46
CA GLY A 32 -3.18 0.99 2.17
C GLY A 32 -4.18 -0.08 1.78
N ASP A 33 -4.92 -0.61 2.75
CA ASP A 33 -5.84 -1.73 2.52
C ASP A 33 -6.99 -1.31 1.60
N GLN A 34 -7.29 -2.15 0.61
CA GLN A 34 -8.39 -1.94 -0.33
C GLN A 34 -9.39 -3.08 -0.19
N THR A 35 -10.67 -2.76 -0.09
CA THR A 35 -11.73 -3.75 0.13
C THR A 35 -12.22 -4.32 -1.21
N GLY A 36 -12.31 -5.66 -1.32
CA GLY A 36 -12.86 -6.38 -2.50
C GLY A 36 -12.06 -7.62 -2.92
N ARG A 37 -12.67 -8.57 -3.66
CA ARG A 37 -11.98 -9.79 -4.13
C ARG A 37 -10.77 -9.53 -5.04
N PRO A 38 -10.87 -8.66 -6.08
CA PRO A 38 -9.71 -8.34 -6.92
C PRO A 38 -8.59 -7.62 -6.13
N ALA A 39 -8.96 -6.84 -5.12
CA ALA A 39 -8.02 -6.19 -4.23
C ALA A 39 -7.28 -7.19 -3.33
N ALA A 40 -7.93 -8.29 -2.92
CA ALA A 40 -7.29 -9.34 -2.15
C ALA A 40 -6.21 -10.09 -2.95
N GLU A 41 -6.48 -10.45 -4.20
CA GLU A 41 -5.49 -11.12 -5.07
C GLU A 41 -4.29 -10.22 -5.35
N PHE A 42 -4.54 -8.95 -5.70
CA PHE A 42 -3.49 -7.96 -5.89
C PHE A 42 -2.63 -7.77 -4.64
N ARG A 43 -3.27 -7.73 -3.46
CA ARG A 43 -2.58 -7.63 -2.18
C ARG A 43 -1.67 -8.83 -1.98
N GLU A 44 -2.15 -10.05 -2.18
CA GLU A 44 -1.32 -11.27 -2.04
C GLU A 44 -0.12 -11.28 -2.98
N ASP A 45 -0.31 -10.87 -4.23
CA ASP A 45 0.80 -10.77 -5.20
C ASP A 45 1.78 -9.66 -4.82
N LEU A 46 1.29 -8.52 -4.35
CA LEU A 46 2.12 -7.44 -3.84
C LEU A 46 2.94 -7.92 -2.64
N TRP A 47 2.32 -8.63 -1.68
CA TRP A 47 3.00 -9.21 -0.52
C TRP A 47 4.13 -10.16 -0.91
N ARG A 48 3.88 -11.04 -1.88
CA ARG A 48 4.92 -11.92 -2.43
C ARG A 48 6.10 -11.13 -2.98
N GLU A 49 5.83 -10.10 -3.78
CA GLU A 49 6.88 -9.27 -4.36
C GLU A 49 7.68 -8.50 -3.29
N LEU A 50 6.98 -7.95 -2.30
CA LEU A 50 7.59 -7.25 -1.16
C LEU A 50 8.57 -8.15 -0.41
N GLN A 51 8.18 -9.40 -0.19
CA GLN A 51 8.98 -10.38 0.51
C GLN A 51 10.20 -10.83 -0.31
N LEU A 52 10.04 -11.06 -1.62
CA LEU A 52 11.18 -11.37 -2.50
C LEU A 52 12.22 -10.25 -2.50
N MET A 53 11.78 -8.99 -2.56
CA MET A 53 12.69 -7.84 -2.51
C MET A 53 13.39 -7.70 -1.15
N GLU A 54 12.79 -8.17 -0.06
CA GLU A 54 13.43 -8.24 1.26
C GLU A 54 14.48 -9.36 1.31
N GLU A 55 14.18 -10.54 0.75
CA GLU A 55 15.13 -11.66 0.60
C GLU A 55 16.32 -11.30 -0.30
N GLU A 56 16.10 -10.52 -1.35
CA GLU A 56 17.14 -9.96 -2.23
C GLU A 56 17.94 -8.81 -1.58
N GLY A 57 17.54 -8.36 -0.39
CA GLY A 57 18.21 -7.29 0.36
C GLY A 57 17.99 -5.88 -0.21
N LEU A 58 17.02 -5.67 -1.10
CA LEU A 58 16.72 -4.36 -1.70
C LEU A 58 16.07 -3.40 -0.69
N TRP A 59 15.34 -3.94 0.28
CA TRP A 59 14.77 -3.19 1.40
C TRP A 59 14.56 -4.09 2.63
N SER A 60 14.14 -3.49 3.73
CA SER A 60 13.75 -4.20 4.95
C SER A 60 12.44 -3.66 5.50
N ARG A 61 11.58 -4.54 6.03
CA ARG A 61 10.33 -4.15 6.69
C ARG A 61 10.64 -3.52 8.04
N VAL A 62 10.22 -2.27 8.22
CA VAL A 62 10.49 -1.49 9.44
C VAL A 62 9.31 -1.44 10.39
N GLY A 63 8.09 -1.68 9.90
CA GLY A 63 6.91 -1.69 10.75
C GLY A 63 5.61 -1.85 9.99
N ILE A 64 4.56 -2.13 10.75
CA ILE A 64 3.18 -2.22 10.28
C ILE A 64 2.34 -1.35 11.22
N ARG A 65 1.50 -0.49 10.66
CA ARG A 65 0.60 0.37 11.41
C ARG A 65 -0.81 0.26 10.88
N LEU A 66 -1.70 -0.32 11.69
CA LEU A 66 -3.14 -0.21 11.47
C LEU A 66 -3.53 1.27 11.55
N THR A 67 -4.17 1.75 10.50
CA THR A 67 -4.63 3.13 10.38
C THR A 67 -6.14 3.10 10.17
N ASP A 68 -6.85 3.57 11.17
CA ASP A 68 -8.27 3.81 11.05
C ASP A 68 -8.50 5.06 10.19
N ARG A 69 -9.48 5.01 9.28
CA ARG A 69 -9.83 6.10 8.37
C ARG A 69 -8.65 6.62 7.52
N TYR A 70 -7.89 5.70 6.92
CA TYR A 70 -6.76 6.01 6.04
C TYR A 70 -7.15 6.91 4.85
N ARG A 71 -8.34 6.72 4.28
CA ARG A 71 -8.83 7.52 3.15
C ARG A 71 -10.36 7.64 3.17
N GLU A 72 -10.89 8.74 2.65
CA GLU A 72 -12.31 8.80 2.28
C GLU A 72 -12.63 7.74 1.22
N ASN A 73 -13.78 7.09 1.37
CA ASN A 73 -14.23 6.08 0.45
C ASN A 73 -14.78 6.75 -0.83
N PRO A 74 -14.07 6.67 -1.97
CA PRO A 74 -14.50 7.33 -3.20
C PRO A 74 -15.75 6.70 -3.81
N HIS A 75 -16.19 5.55 -3.30
CA HIS A 75 -17.40 4.86 -3.72
C HIS A 75 -18.64 5.30 -2.94
N VAL A 76 -18.49 6.19 -1.96
CA VAL A 76 -19.60 6.71 -1.15
C VAL A 76 -19.97 8.10 -1.65
N ASN A 77 -21.23 8.27 -2.02
CA ASN A 77 -21.83 9.56 -2.34
C ASN A 77 -22.65 10.04 -1.14
N PRO A 78 -22.19 11.07 -0.40
CA PRO A 78 -22.88 11.57 0.80
C PRO A 78 -24.27 12.16 0.53
N GLU A 79 -24.63 12.42 -0.74
CA GLU A 79 -25.98 12.90 -1.10
C GLU A 79 -26.96 11.77 -1.43
N ARG A 80 -26.47 10.54 -1.64
CA ARG A 80 -27.30 9.39 -2.07
C ARG A 80 -27.24 8.20 -1.12
N ASP A 81 -26.14 8.07 -0.40
CA ASP A 81 -25.88 6.91 0.45
C ASP A 81 -26.31 7.19 1.89
N GLU A 82 -26.81 6.16 2.56
CA GLU A 82 -27.31 6.22 3.94
C GLU A 82 -26.16 6.52 4.93
N ASP A 83 -26.46 7.13 6.08
CA ASP A 83 -25.46 7.47 7.12
C ASP A 83 -24.69 6.25 7.67
N ASP A 84 -25.22 5.04 7.48
CA ASP A 84 -24.60 3.78 7.90
C ASP A 84 -23.55 3.25 6.90
N VAL A 85 -23.31 3.95 5.79
CA VAL A 85 -22.33 3.56 4.78
C VAL A 85 -20.90 3.92 5.24
N GLN A 86 -19.95 3.03 4.98
CA GLN A 86 -18.58 3.20 5.44
C GLN A 86 -17.86 4.32 4.66
N HIS A 87 -17.96 5.55 5.18
CA HIS A 87 -17.41 6.78 4.57
C HIS A 87 -15.87 6.81 4.51
N TYR A 88 -15.21 6.00 5.33
CA TYR A 88 -13.76 5.96 5.39
C TYR A 88 -13.24 4.53 5.26
N ILE A 89 -12.23 4.36 4.43
CA ILE A 89 -11.48 3.12 4.27
C ILE A 89 -10.42 3.08 5.37
N SER A 90 -10.51 2.09 6.24
CA SER A 90 -9.47 1.75 7.20
C SER A 90 -8.55 0.69 6.60
N GLY A 91 -7.28 0.70 7.00
CA GLY A 91 -6.32 -0.23 6.42
C GLY A 91 -5.00 -0.34 7.18
N SER A 92 -4.14 -1.22 6.71
CA SER A 92 -2.79 -1.39 7.25
C SER A 92 -1.79 -0.63 6.41
N VAL A 93 -0.94 0.14 7.08
CA VAL A 93 0.20 0.83 6.48
C VAL A 93 1.46 0.06 6.77
N TYR A 94 2.12 -0.39 5.72
CA TYR A 94 3.37 -1.15 5.83
C TYR A 94 4.54 -0.27 5.47
N LEU A 95 5.51 -0.19 6.38
CA LEU A 95 6.69 0.64 6.22
C LEU A 95 7.87 -0.21 5.81
N PHE A 96 8.48 0.12 4.68
CA PHE A 96 9.71 -0.50 4.19
C PHE A 96 10.82 0.52 4.10
N LYS A 97 12.06 0.15 4.40
CA LYS A 97 13.24 1.01 4.26
C LYS A 97 14.15 0.44 3.19
N LYS A 98 14.44 1.23 2.16
CA LYS A 98 15.43 0.89 1.15
C LYS A 98 16.81 0.67 1.79
N SER A 99 17.47 -0.42 1.40
CA SER A 99 18.83 -0.73 1.82
C SER A 99 19.84 0.26 1.22
N SER A 100 20.86 0.63 1.99
CA SER A 100 21.84 1.65 1.62
C SER A 100 22.96 1.15 0.69
N ASN A 101 22.72 0.12 -0.12
CA ASN A 101 23.76 -0.48 -0.93
C ASN A 101 24.33 0.50 -1.97
#